data_AF-A0A7J7N6D6-F1
#
_entry.id   AF-A0A7J7N6D6-F1
#
_cell.length_a   1.000
_cell.length_b   1.000
_cell.length_c   1.000
_cell.angle_alpha   90.00
_cell.angle_beta   90.00
_cell.angle_gamma   90.00
#
_symmetry.space_group_name_H-M   'P 1'
#
loop_
_entity.id
_entity.type
_entity.pdbx_description
1 polymer ?
#
loop_
_entity_poly.entity_id
_entity_poly.type
_entity_poly.pdbx_seq_one_letter_code
_entity_poly.pdbx_strand_id
1 'polypeptide(L)'
;VYTEVVQKGIPLIKWREIIQDDDEGEGYLEFSELDQVTNLVETSKAILGSMNDGEISISAYDTAWVALVKDIDGTNAPQFPSSLQWIVENQLPDGSWGDKFIFSAHDRLLSTLACVIALKTWNIYQNKCDQGMYFIRENMSKLEDENIEHMPIGFEVSFPSLLEIARNLRLDVPEGSPFLQDIYTQRDLKLTRIPKDMMHIMPTTLLHSLEGMGGLDWEKLLKLQCSDGSFLFSPASTAFALMQTKDEKCLGYLKNIVERFNGGVPNVYPVDMFEHLWAVDRLERLGISRYFTSEIKECLDYVYRYKYQNYRKKFRMISFLLR
;
A
#
# COMPACT_ATOMS: atom_id res chain seq x y z
N VAL A 1 42.56 8.09 20.69
CA VAL A 1 42.42 6.93 19.78
C VAL A 1 41.36 7.33 18.76
N TYR A 2 41.68 8.25 17.85
CA TYR A 2 42.42 8.03 16.60
C TYR A 2 41.72 7.00 15.71
N THR A 3 41.07 7.51 14.66
CA THR A 3 41.01 6.97 13.30
C THR A 3 40.77 5.47 13.14
N GLU A 4 39.55 5.12 12.74
CA GLU A 4 39.21 4.11 11.70
C GLU A 4 37.71 3.82 11.81
N VAL A 5 36.90 4.27 10.83
CA VAL A 5 35.84 3.53 10.12
C VAL A 5 35.22 4.51 9.12
N VAL A 6 35.96 4.86 8.05
CA VAL A 6 35.36 5.37 6.81
C VAL A 6 36.06 4.66 5.66
N GLN A 7 35.74 3.38 5.47
CA GLN A 7 36.06 2.66 4.24
C GLN A 7 34.93 1.67 3.96
N LYS A 8 34.00 2.11 3.11
CA LYS A 8 33.48 1.37 1.96
C LYS A 8 32.60 2.31 1.16
N GLY A 9 33.29 3.16 0.38
CA GLY A 9 32.68 4.00 -0.63
C GLY A 9 32.13 3.17 -1.79
N ILE A 10 31.05 3.69 -2.37
CA ILE A 10 30.39 3.27 -3.60
C ILE A 10 31.42 3.18 -4.75
N PRO A 11 31.31 2.25 -5.71
CA PRO A 11 32.27 2.15 -6.80
C PRO A 11 32.18 3.41 -7.68
N LEU A 12 33.20 4.27 -7.57
CA LEU A 12 33.47 5.35 -8.52
C LEU A 12 33.82 4.73 -9.88
N ILE A 13 32.99 5.02 -10.88
CA ILE A 13 33.28 4.75 -12.29
C ILE A 13 34.61 5.44 -12.61
N LYS A 14 35.64 4.64 -12.91
CA LYS A 14 36.94 5.14 -13.37
C LYS A 14 36.79 5.60 -14.81
N TRP A 15 36.76 6.92 -15.03
CA TRP A 15 37.05 7.51 -16.34
C TRP A 15 38.51 7.18 -16.70
N ARG A 16 38.72 6.37 -17.74
CA ARG A 16 40.05 6.18 -18.34
C ARG A 16 40.33 7.38 -19.24
N GLU A 17 41.38 8.12 -18.91
CA GLU A 17 42.04 9.00 -19.88
C GLU A 17 42.57 8.13 -21.03
N ILE A 18 42.03 8.32 -22.22
CA ILE A 18 42.54 7.73 -23.45
C ILE A 18 43.12 8.88 -24.26
N ILE A 19 44.45 8.89 -24.42
CA ILE A 19 45.12 9.64 -25.46
C ILE A 19 45.73 8.63 -26.45
N GLN A 20 45.28 8.79 -27.69
CA GLN A 20 45.84 8.41 -29.00
C GLN A 20 45.52 7.05 -29.64
N ASP A 21 44.78 7.22 -30.75
CA ASP A 21 44.94 6.67 -32.10
C ASP A 21 44.69 5.17 -32.33
N ASP A 22 43.41 4.82 -32.56
CA ASP A 22 42.97 3.81 -33.54
C ASP A 22 41.46 4.02 -33.87
N ASP A 23 41.18 4.47 -35.09
CA ASP A 23 39.93 5.09 -35.58
C ASP A 23 38.81 4.08 -35.98
N GLU A 24 38.79 2.86 -35.41
CA GLU A 24 37.80 1.81 -35.77
C GLU A 24 36.99 1.24 -34.58
N GLY A 25 37.28 1.67 -33.34
CA GLY A 25 36.64 1.14 -32.12
C GLY A 25 35.55 2.01 -31.49
N GLU A 26 35.51 3.31 -31.77
CA GLU A 26 34.55 4.26 -31.14
C GLU A 26 33.14 4.15 -31.73
N GLY A 27 33.02 3.97 -33.06
CA GLY A 27 31.73 3.90 -33.74
C GLY A 27 30.87 2.68 -33.36
N TYR A 28 31.48 1.55 -32.96
CA TYR A 28 30.76 0.36 -32.53
C TYR A 28 30.22 0.47 -31.09
N LEU A 29 30.94 1.18 -30.21
CA LEU A 29 30.51 1.44 -28.83
C LEU A 29 29.39 2.49 -28.81
N GLU A 30 29.50 3.58 -29.56
CA GLU A 30 28.44 4.59 -29.69
C GLU A 30 27.16 4.02 -30.32
N PHE A 31 27.29 3.14 -31.33
CA PHE A 31 26.13 2.49 -31.95
C PHE A 31 25.40 1.56 -30.97
N SER A 32 26.15 0.82 -30.14
CA SER A 32 25.56 -0.04 -29.10
C SER A 32 24.84 0.74 -28.00
N GLU A 33 25.37 1.90 -27.59
CA GLU A 33 24.73 2.78 -26.61
C GLU A 33 23.47 3.45 -27.17
N LEU A 34 23.49 3.86 -28.45
CA LEU A 34 22.33 4.45 -29.12
C LEU A 34 21.17 3.44 -29.28
N ASP A 35 21.50 2.19 -29.60
CA ASP A 35 20.53 1.10 -29.65
C ASP A 35 19.91 0.82 -28.27
N GLN A 36 20.71 0.89 -27.20
CA GLN A 36 20.22 0.76 -25.82
C GLN A 36 19.28 1.90 -25.44
N VAL A 37 19.65 3.15 -25.73
CA VAL A 37 18.79 4.32 -25.47
C VAL A 37 17.47 4.20 -26.23
N THR A 38 17.52 3.80 -27.50
CA THR A 38 16.31 3.61 -28.31
C THR A 38 15.40 2.54 -27.71
N ASN A 39 15.97 1.41 -27.29
CA ASN A 39 15.22 0.34 -26.64
C ASN A 39 14.56 0.79 -25.33
N LEU A 40 15.30 1.52 -24.48
CA LEU A 40 14.76 2.07 -23.23
C LEU A 40 13.64 3.08 -23.47
N VAL A 41 13.76 3.93 -24.50
CA VAL A 41 12.71 4.87 -24.90
C VAL A 41 11.46 4.13 -25.35
N GLU A 42 11.57 3.15 -26.24
CA GLU A 42 10.40 2.39 -26.73
C GLU A 42 9.74 1.58 -25.62
N THR A 43 10.53 0.98 -24.73
CA THR A 43 10.00 0.31 -23.53
C THR A 43 9.27 1.28 -22.61
N SER A 44 9.83 2.46 -22.37
CA SER A 44 9.20 3.49 -21.53
C SER A 44 7.92 4.02 -22.16
N LYS A 45 7.88 4.21 -23.49
CA LYS A 45 6.64 4.56 -24.22
C LYS A 45 5.58 3.48 -24.08
N ALA A 46 5.95 2.22 -24.19
CA ALA A 46 5.02 1.11 -24.01
C ALA A 46 4.42 1.10 -22.58
N ILE A 47 5.24 1.37 -21.56
CA ILE A 47 4.77 1.50 -20.17
C ILE A 47 3.79 2.68 -20.03
N LEU A 48 4.13 3.85 -20.57
CA LEU A 48 3.26 5.03 -20.52
C LEU A 48 1.94 4.79 -21.26
N GLY A 49 1.99 4.11 -22.41
CA GLY A 49 0.82 3.77 -23.21
C GLY A 49 -0.06 2.67 -22.61
N SER A 50 0.45 1.88 -21.64
CA SER A 50 -0.33 0.86 -20.93
C SER A 50 -0.90 1.32 -19.59
N MET A 51 -0.64 2.56 -19.16
CA MET A 51 -1.17 3.10 -17.90
C MET A 51 -2.70 3.10 -17.89
N ASN A 52 -3.27 2.79 -16.73
CA ASN A 52 -4.71 2.65 -16.55
C ASN A 52 -5.14 3.19 -15.17
N ASP A 53 -5.75 2.33 -14.36
CA ASP A 53 -6.15 2.60 -12.99
C ASP A 53 -4.96 2.61 -11.99
N GLY A 54 -3.75 2.22 -12.43
CA GLY A 54 -2.51 2.32 -11.68
C GLY A 54 -1.79 0.98 -11.49
N GLU A 55 -0.46 0.99 -11.63
CA GLU A 55 0.42 -0.11 -11.21
C GLU A 55 0.98 0.15 -9.81
N ILE A 56 0.60 -0.68 -8.84
CA ILE A 56 0.95 -0.52 -7.42
C ILE A 56 1.15 -1.89 -6.76
N SER A 57 2.05 -1.96 -5.78
CA SER A 57 2.32 -3.20 -5.04
C SER A 57 1.12 -3.62 -4.17
N ILE A 58 1.03 -4.92 -3.93
CA ILE A 58 -0.01 -5.51 -3.08
C ILE A 58 0.31 -5.24 -1.61
N SER A 59 -0.70 -4.83 -0.86
CA SER A 59 -0.67 -4.66 0.60
C SER A 59 -1.13 -5.94 1.28
N ALA A 60 -0.25 -6.56 2.06
CA ALA A 60 -0.61 -7.75 2.83
C ALA A 60 -1.67 -7.45 3.90
N TYR A 61 -1.58 -6.26 4.54
CA TYR A 61 -2.57 -5.76 5.49
C TYR A 61 -3.97 -5.67 4.88
N ASP A 62 -4.12 -4.99 3.74
CA ASP A 62 -5.42 -4.83 3.08
C ASP A 62 -5.96 -6.16 2.55
N THR A 63 -5.07 -6.99 1.99
CA THR A 63 -5.44 -8.33 1.52
C THR A 63 -5.98 -9.19 2.66
N ALA A 64 -5.43 -9.07 3.87
CA ALA A 64 -5.95 -9.75 5.05
C ALA A 64 -7.35 -9.27 5.45
N TRP A 65 -7.64 -7.97 5.36
CA TRP A 65 -8.99 -7.44 5.60
C TRP A 65 -10.01 -7.94 4.57
N VAL A 66 -9.63 -7.98 3.30
CA VAL A 66 -10.48 -8.56 2.23
C VAL A 66 -10.72 -10.06 2.49
N ALA A 67 -9.69 -10.78 2.91
CA ALA A 67 -9.77 -12.20 3.22
C ALA A 67 -10.68 -12.51 4.43
N LEU A 68 -10.95 -11.55 5.32
CA LEU A 68 -11.87 -11.72 6.46
C LEU A 68 -13.34 -11.63 6.05
N VAL A 69 -13.66 -11.08 4.87
CA VAL A 69 -15.03 -10.92 4.41
C VAL A 69 -15.69 -12.29 4.24
N LYS A 70 -16.76 -12.51 5.00
CA LYS A 70 -17.62 -13.68 4.82
C LYS A 70 -18.54 -13.48 3.63
N ASP A 71 -18.86 -14.59 2.97
CA ASP A 71 -19.85 -14.62 1.91
C ASP A 71 -21.15 -13.94 2.34
N ILE A 72 -21.57 -12.94 1.55
CA ILE A 72 -22.71 -12.09 1.90
C ILE A 72 -24.04 -12.86 1.90
N ASP A 73 -24.10 -13.93 1.11
CA ASP A 73 -25.24 -14.83 0.92
C ASP A 73 -25.35 -15.89 2.02
N GLY A 74 -24.39 -15.94 2.95
CA GLY A 74 -24.53 -16.66 4.21
C GLY A 74 -23.99 -18.08 4.23
N THR A 75 -23.16 -18.49 3.25
CA THR A 75 -22.49 -19.81 3.28
C THR A 75 -21.44 -19.94 4.40
N ASN A 76 -21.15 -18.84 5.12
CA ASN A 76 -20.11 -18.75 6.16
C ASN A 76 -18.71 -19.18 5.66
N ALA A 77 -18.50 -19.11 4.34
CA ALA A 77 -17.24 -19.30 3.64
C ALA A 77 -16.60 -17.93 3.31
N PRO A 78 -15.31 -17.87 2.95
CA PRO A 78 -14.69 -16.61 2.55
C PRO A 78 -15.30 -16.11 1.24
N GLN A 79 -15.68 -14.82 1.19
CA GLN A 79 -16.18 -14.16 -0.02
C GLN A 79 -15.10 -14.10 -1.11
N PHE A 80 -13.83 -14.00 -0.69
CA PHE A 80 -12.66 -13.90 -1.56
C PHE A 80 -11.62 -14.99 -1.21
N PRO A 81 -11.83 -16.25 -1.63
CA PRO A 81 -10.89 -17.33 -1.35
C PRO A 81 -9.48 -17.08 -1.92
N SER A 82 -9.38 -16.39 -3.06
CA SER A 82 -8.11 -16.02 -3.69
C SER A 82 -7.26 -15.09 -2.82
N SER A 83 -7.87 -14.22 -2.00
CA SER A 83 -7.13 -13.38 -1.05
C SER A 83 -6.50 -14.20 0.07
N LEU A 84 -7.17 -15.24 0.57
CA LEU A 84 -6.56 -16.18 1.51
C LEU A 84 -5.41 -16.96 0.87
N GLN A 85 -5.59 -17.41 -0.38
CA GLN A 85 -4.54 -18.10 -1.12
C GLN A 85 -3.31 -17.19 -1.29
N TRP A 86 -3.51 -15.93 -1.65
CA TRP A 86 -2.43 -14.95 -1.77
C TRP A 86 -1.64 -14.81 -0.46
N ILE A 87 -2.32 -14.72 0.69
CA ILE A 87 -1.68 -14.62 2.01
C ILE A 87 -0.81 -15.86 2.26
N VAL A 88 -1.32 -17.06 1.99
CA VAL A 88 -0.60 -18.32 2.19
C VAL A 88 0.67 -18.37 1.34
N GLU A 89 0.59 -17.94 0.08
CA GLU A 89 1.70 -18.00 -0.88
C GLU A 89 2.76 -16.91 -0.67
N ASN A 90 2.44 -15.81 0.02
CA ASN A 90 3.32 -14.63 0.11
C ASN A 90 3.90 -14.36 1.50
N GLN A 91 3.87 -15.34 2.41
CA GLN A 91 4.64 -15.25 3.65
C GLN A 91 6.15 -15.21 3.35
N LEU A 92 6.86 -14.28 4.00
CA LEU A 92 8.31 -14.12 3.85
C LEU A 92 9.08 -15.25 4.59
N PRO A 93 10.35 -15.49 4.24
CA PRO A 93 11.16 -16.54 4.87
C PRO A 93 11.34 -16.40 6.39
N ASP A 94 11.23 -15.18 6.93
CA ASP A 94 11.31 -14.89 8.36
C ASP A 94 9.97 -15.09 9.10
N GLY A 95 8.92 -15.51 8.40
CA GLY A 95 7.58 -15.72 8.94
C GLY A 95 6.67 -14.49 8.87
N SER A 96 7.18 -13.33 8.47
CA SER A 96 6.41 -12.08 8.35
C SER A 96 5.67 -11.92 7.02
N TRP A 97 4.84 -10.90 6.94
CA TRP A 97 4.31 -10.34 5.69
C TRP A 97 4.61 -8.83 5.63
N GLY A 98 4.75 -8.29 4.43
CA GLY A 98 5.05 -6.88 4.17
C GLY A 98 5.92 -6.70 2.93
N ASP A 99 6.61 -5.55 2.83
CA ASP A 99 7.49 -5.28 1.69
C ASP A 99 8.71 -6.23 1.67
N LYS A 100 8.98 -6.82 0.49
CA LYS A 100 10.03 -7.81 0.27
C LYS A 100 11.44 -7.21 0.27
N PHE A 101 11.56 -5.93 -0.06
CA PHE A 101 12.83 -5.25 -0.32
C PHE A 101 13.21 -4.29 0.80
N ILE A 102 12.22 -3.67 1.45
CA ILE A 102 12.44 -2.70 2.52
C ILE A 102 11.86 -3.25 3.83
N PHE A 103 12.69 -3.31 4.87
CA PHE A 103 12.23 -3.68 6.20
C PHE A 103 11.80 -2.42 6.97
N SER A 104 10.54 -2.39 7.39
CA SER A 104 10.02 -1.49 8.43
C SER A 104 9.31 -2.34 9.48
N ALA A 105 9.62 -2.16 10.76
CA ALA A 105 8.96 -2.92 11.82
C ALA A 105 7.46 -2.56 11.91
N HIS A 106 7.08 -1.30 11.69
CA HIS A 106 5.68 -0.89 11.56
C HIS A 106 4.96 -1.68 10.46
N ASP A 107 5.47 -1.68 9.23
CA ASP A 107 4.86 -2.44 8.12
C ASP A 107 4.80 -3.93 8.43
N ARG A 108 5.93 -4.53 8.83
CA ARG A 108 6.02 -5.97 9.04
C ARG A 108 5.10 -6.43 10.16
N LEU A 109 5.04 -5.74 11.29
CA LEU A 109 4.20 -6.14 12.41
C LEU A 109 2.71 -5.92 12.11
N LEU A 110 2.35 -4.81 11.45
CA LEU A 110 0.98 -4.53 11.03
C LEU A 110 0.47 -5.60 10.06
N SER A 111 1.21 -5.83 8.98
CA SER A 111 0.88 -6.79 7.93
C SER A 111 0.85 -8.22 8.46
N THR A 112 1.85 -8.62 9.25
CA THR A 112 1.92 -9.98 9.82
C THR A 112 0.74 -10.25 10.77
N LEU A 113 0.41 -9.30 11.66
CA LEU A 113 -0.69 -9.48 12.59
C LEU A 113 -2.03 -9.62 11.85
N ALA A 114 -2.25 -8.80 10.82
CA ALA A 114 -3.46 -8.89 9.98
C ALA A 114 -3.56 -10.25 9.29
N CYS A 115 -2.49 -10.72 8.65
CA CYS A 115 -2.47 -12.02 7.98
C CYS A 115 -2.70 -13.19 8.94
N VAL A 116 -2.07 -13.16 10.13
CA VAL A 116 -2.31 -14.19 11.16
C VAL A 116 -3.76 -14.19 11.62
N ILE A 117 -4.36 -13.02 11.84
CA ILE A 117 -5.78 -12.89 12.20
C ILE A 117 -6.67 -13.50 11.12
N ALA A 118 -6.40 -13.22 9.84
CA ALA A 118 -7.15 -13.80 8.73
C ALA A 118 -7.07 -15.34 8.72
N LEU A 119 -5.85 -15.89 8.73
CA LEU A 119 -5.65 -17.35 8.74
C LEU A 119 -6.24 -18.02 9.98
N LYS A 120 -6.13 -17.38 11.16
CA LYS A 120 -6.71 -17.88 12.41
C LYS A 120 -8.23 -17.88 12.39
N THR A 121 -8.85 -16.84 11.83
CA THR A 121 -10.30 -16.70 11.72
C THR A 121 -10.91 -17.83 10.90
N TRP A 122 -10.23 -18.25 9.84
CA TRP A 122 -10.65 -19.36 8.98
C TRP A 122 -10.14 -20.73 9.46
N ASN A 123 -9.33 -20.76 10.51
CA ASN A 123 -8.73 -21.97 11.08
C ASN A 123 -7.96 -22.81 10.05
N ILE A 124 -7.13 -22.15 9.24
CA ILE A 124 -6.31 -22.75 8.18
C ILE A 124 -4.82 -22.43 8.36
N TYR A 125 -3.95 -23.28 7.80
CA TYR A 125 -2.49 -23.08 7.75
C TYR A 125 -1.85 -22.71 9.09
N GLN A 126 -2.15 -23.49 10.15
CA GLN A 126 -1.68 -23.22 11.52
C GLN A 126 -0.16 -23.03 11.60
N ASN A 127 0.64 -23.76 10.80
CA ASN A 127 2.09 -23.59 10.76
C ASN A 127 2.52 -22.17 10.34
N LYS A 128 1.80 -21.54 9.40
CA LYS A 128 2.07 -20.17 8.96
C LYS A 128 1.68 -19.16 10.03
N CYS A 129 0.56 -19.41 10.72
CA CYS A 129 0.15 -18.64 11.90
C CYS A 129 1.23 -18.69 12.98
N ASP A 130 1.77 -19.88 13.29
CA ASP A 130 2.79 -20.06 14.32
C ASP A 130 4.08 -19.32 13.97
N GLN A 131 4.51 -19.36 12.70
CA GLN A 131 5.66 -18.60 12.21
C GLN A 131 5.43 -17.08 12.29
N GLY A 132 4.25 -16.60 11.89
CA GLY A 132 3.89 -15.18 12.02
C GLY A 132 3.84 -14.71 13.47
N MET A 133 3.27 -15.52 14.36
CA MET A 133 3.26 -15.23 15.80
C MET A 133 4.65 -15.29 16.42
N TYR A 134 5.52 -16.18 15.96
CA TYR A 134 6.93 -16.18 16.35
C TYR A 134 7.60 -14.87 15.92
N PHE A 135 7.45 -14.46 14.65
CA PHE A 135 7.98 -13.19 14.17
C PHE A 135 7.49 -12.00 15.01
N ILE A 136 6.18 -11.91 15.29
CA ILE A 136 5.61 -10.82 16.09
C ILE A 136 6.26 -10.75 17.47
N ARG A 137 6.40 -11.89 18.17
CA ARG A 137 7.00 -11.93 19.51
C ARG A 137 8.46 -11.48 19.52
N GLU A 138 9.24 -11.91 18.53
CA GLU A 138 10.67 -11.58 18.45
C GLU A 138 10.94 -10.13 17.99
N ASN A 139 9.97 -9.47 17.35
CA ASN A 139 10.19 -8.17 16.71
C ASN A 139 9.37 -7.02 17.33
N MET A 140 8.45 -7.30 18.25
CA MET A 140 7.57 -6.29 18.83
C MET A 140 8.32 -5.10 19.44
N SER A 141 9.43 -5.35 20.13
CA SER A 141 10.25 -4.31 20.76
C SER A 141 10.90 -3.35 19.76
N LYS A 142 11.05 -3.75 18.49
CA LYS A 142 11.64 -2.88 17.44
C LYS A 142 10.79 -1.66 17.14
N LEU A 143 9.50 -1.65 17.50
CA LEU A 143 8.63 -0.48 17.38
C LEU A 143 9.07 0.67 18.29
N GLU A 144 9.80 0.38 19.38
CA GLU A 144 10.28 1.41 20.32
C GLU A 144 11.40 2.27 19.71
N ASP A 145 12.19 1.70 18.80
CA ASP A 145 13.36 2.35 18.19
C ASP A 145 13.09 2.89 16.78
N GLU A 146 11.89 2.66 16.23
CA GLU A 146 11.60 2.97 14.83
C GLU A 146 11.23 4.44 14.61
N ASN A 147 11.68 5.01 13.48
CA ASN A 147 11.38 6.40 13.15
C ASN A 147 9.87 6.59 12.92
N ILE A 148 9.27 7.47 13.74
CA ILE A 148 7.85 7.86 13.66
C ILE A 148 7.52 8.48 12.29
N GLU A 149 8.48 9.12 11.61
CA GLU A 149 8.27 9.69 10.28
C GLU A 149 7.96 8.63 9.20
N HIS A 150 8.36 7.38 9.42
CA HIS A 150 8.09 6.27 8.51
C HIS A 150 6.87 5.44 8.93
N MET A 151 6.16 5.87 9.96
CA MET A 151 4.97 5.17 10.44
C MET A 151 3.89 5.16 9.34
N PRO A 152 3.32 4.00 8.99
CA PRO A 152 2.25 3.90 8.02
C PRO A 152 1.06 4.77 8.41
N ILE A 153 0.38 5.33 7.41
CA ILE A 153 -0.76 6.20 7.67
C ILE A 153 -1.87 5.41 8.37
N GLY A 154 -2.34 5.94 9.51
CA GLY A 154 -3.41 5.31 10.28
C GLY A 154 -2.93 4.19 11.21
N PHE A 155 -1.62 3.91 11.27
CA PHE A 155 -1.05 2.88 12.13
C PHE A 155 -1.51 3.02 13.60
N GLU A 156 -1.59 4.25 14.13
CA GLU A 156 -2.00 4.53 15.51
C GLU A 156 -3.47 4.17 15.80
N VAL A 157 -4.26 3.93 14.75
CA VAL A 157 -5.67 3.53 14.87
C VAL A 157 -5.83 2.06 14.49
N SER A 158 -5.19 1.64 13.40
CA SER A 158 -5.31 0.29 12.85
C SER A 158 -4.56 -0.76 13.68
N PHE A 159 -3.35 -0.48 14.15
CA PHE A 159 -2.55 -1.46 14.91
C PHE A 159 -3.16 -1.81 16.27
N PRO A 160 -3.58 -0.85 17.12
CA PRO A 160 -4.22 -1.18 18.40
C PRO A 160 -5.54 -1.94 18.23
N SER A 161 -6.27 -1.67 17.14
CA SER A 161 -7.52 -2.36 16.81
C SER A 161 -7.28 -3.81 16.38
N LEU A 162 -6.23 -4.08 15.60
CA LEU A 162 -5.82 -5.46 15.30
C LEU A 162 -5.39 -6.22 16.56
N LEU A 163 -4.69 -5.56 17.49
CA LEU A 163 -4.32 -6.19 18.77
C LEU A 163 -5.56 -6.60 19.58
N GLU A 164 -6.61 -5.78 19.60
CA GLU A 164 -7.89 -6.13 20.23
C GLU A 164 -8.56 -7.33 19.54
N ILE A 165 -8.57 -7.37 18.20
CA ILE A 165 -9.07 -8.52 17.43
C ILE A 165 -8.27 -9.79 17.75
N ALA A 166 -6.93 -9.69 17.80
CA ALA A 166 -6.04 -10.80 18.13
C ALA A 166 -6.32 -11.37 19.52
N ARG A 167 -6.52 -10.51 20.53
CA ARG A 167 -6.91 -10.92 21.89
C ARG A 167 -8.24 -11.67 21.89
N ASN A 168 -9.23 -11.16 21.16
CA ASN A 168 -10.54 -11.82 21.05
C ASN A 168 -10.43 -13.22 20.41
N LEU A 169 -9.45 -13.41 19.52
CA LEU A 169 -9.11 -14.70 18.92
C LEU A 169 -8.16 -15.57 19.78
N ARG A 170 -7.81 -15.11 20.99
CA ARG A 170 -6.88 -15.78 21.91
C ARG A 170 -5.49 -16.01 21.32
N LEU A 171 -5.02 -15.08 20.50
CA LEU A 171 -3.62 -15.04 20.06
C LEU A 171 -2.74 -14.47 21.17
N ASP A 172 -1.58 -15.09 21.39
CA ASP A 172 -0.60 -14.69 22.40
C ASP A 172 0.26 -13.52 21.88
N VAL A 173 -0.34 -12.33 21.85
CA VAL A 173 0.36 -11.08 21.51
C VAL A 173 1.07 -10.52 22.74
N PRO A 174 2.34 -10.07 22.64
CA PRO A 174 3.06 -9.48 23.77
C PRO A 174 2.32 -8.27 24.36
N GLU A 175 2.12 -8.20 25.68
CA GLU A 175 1.34 -7.14 26.34
C GLU A 175 2.15 -6.17 27.21
N GLY A 176 3.49 -6.30 27.24
CA GLY A 176 4.34 -5.58 28.19
C GLY A 176 5.19 -4.43 27.62
N SER A 177 5.13 -4.16 26.32
CA SER A 177 5.98 -3.11 25.72
C SER A 177 5.43 -1.71 26.06
N PRO A 178 6.29 -0.77 26.53
CA PRO A 178 5.91 0.64 26.70
C PRO A 178 5.26 1.25 25.45
N PHE A 179 5.75 0.87 24.26
CA PHE A 179 5.17 1.31 22.99
C PHE A 179 3.68 1.02 22.88
N LEU A 180 3.23 -0.13 23.40
CA LEU A 180 1.82 -0.51 23.33
C LEU A 180 0.94 0.43 24.15
N GLN A 181 1.38 0.85 25.33
CA GLN A 181 0.62 1.81 26.14
C GLN A 181 0.56 3.18 25.45
N ASP A 182 1.67 3.58 24.84
CA ASP A 182 1.76 4.84 24.12
C ASP A 182 0.86 4.85 22.87
N ILE A 183 0.83 3.77 22.09
CA ILE A 183 0.00 3.70 20.87
C ILE A 183 -1.50 3.66 21.20
N TYR A 184 -1.91 3.02 22.31
CA TYR A 184 -3.30 3.10 22.80
C TYR A 184 -3.67 4.53 23.20
N THR A 185 -2.76 5.23 23.90
CA THR A 185 -2.96 6.63 24.29
C THR A 185 -3.06 7.53 23.05
N GLN A 186 -2.20 7.33 22.06
CA GLN A 186 -2.23 8.08 20.80
C GLN A 186 -3.53 7.83 20.03
N ARG A 187 -4.02 6.58 19.99
CA ARG A 187 -5.33 6.25 19.40
C ARG A 187 -6.43 7.07 20.04
N ASP A 188 -6.53 7.06 21.37
CA ASP A 188 -7.62 7.71 22.09
C ASP A 188 -7.56 9.25 21.93
N LEU A 189 -6.35 9.82 21.92
CA LEU A 189 -6.14 11.24 21.60
C LEU A 189 -6.55 11.57 20.16
N LYS A 190 -6.26 10.69 19.20
CA LYS A 190 -6.66 10.88 17.80
C LYS A 190 -8.18 10.78 17.66
N LEU A 191 -8.80 9.76 18.27
CA LEU A 191 -10.25 9.54 18.26
C LEU A 191 -11.04 10.65 18.95
N THR A 192 -10.50 11.30 19.98
CA THR A 192 -11.15 12.45 20.64
C THR A 192 -11.04 13.74 19.84
N ARG A 193 -9.96 13.91 19.05
CA ARG A 193 -9.78 15.05 18.14
C ARG A 193 -10.62 14.95 16.88
N ILE A 194 -11.13 13.76 16.56
CA ILE A 194 -12.04 13.54 15.44
C ILE A 194 -13.42 14.05 15.86
N PRO A 195 -13.96 15.11 15.22
CA PRO A 195 -15.36 15.47 15.45
C PRO A 195 -16.21 14.37 14.83
N LYS A 196 -16.71 13.45 15.66
CA LYS A 196 -17.58 12.34 15.22
C LYS A 196 -18.80 12.85 14.46
N ASP A 197 -19.26 14.06 14.72
CA ASP A 197 -20.34 14.66 13.92
C ASP A 197 -19.87 15.04 12.50
N MET A 198 -18.64 15.56 12.34
CA MET A 198 -18.13 15.96 11.02
C MET A 198 -17.72 14.78 10.14
N MET A 199 -17.24 13.67 10.70
CA MET A 199 -16.84 12.49 9.91
C MET A 199 -18.02 11.83 9.17
N HIS A 200 -19.25 12.02 9.68
CA HIS A 200 -20.47 11.49 9.09
C HIS A 200 -21.16 12.49 8.14
N ILE A 201 -20.66 13.72 8.06
CA ILE A 201 -21.25 14.82 7.26
C ILE A 201 -20.37 15.15 6.04
N MET A 202 -19.05 15.01 6.15
CA MET A 202 -18.12 15.35 5.07
C MET A 202 -17.05 14.26 4.90
N PRO A 203 -16.65 13.94 3.65
CA PRO A 203 -15.52 13.05 3.42
C PRO A 203 -14.23 13.60 4.02
N THR A 204 -13.64 12.85 4.96
CA THR A 204 -12.34 13.11 5.58
C THR A 204 -11.41 11.94 5.32
N THR A 205 -10.10 12.12 5.54
CA THR A 205 -9.08 11.07 5.38
C THR A 205 -9.31 9.85 6.28
N LEU A 206 -10.13 10.01 7.34
CA LEU A 206 -10.54 8.94 8.24
C LEU A 206 -11.36 7.84 7.55
N LEU A 207 -12.02 8.16 6.44
CA LEU A 207 -12.71 7.16 5.63
C LEU A 207 -11.74 6.11 5.05
N HIS A 208 -10.43 6.37 5.05
CA HIS A 208 -9.41 5.43 4.61
C HIS A 208 -8.97 4.44 5.70
N SER A 209 -9.45 4.59 6.94
CA SER A 209 -9.05 3.74 8.09
C SER A 209 -10.23 3.40 9.00
N LEU A 210 -11.41 3.11 8.42
CA LEU A 210 -12.63 2.82 9.20
C LEU A 210 -12.51 1.50 9.99
N GLU A 211 -11.69 0.56 9.51
CA GLU A 211 -11.45 -0.75 10.10
C GLU A 211 -10.81 -0.69 11.49
N GLY A 212 -10.16 0.42 11.83
CA GLY A 212 -9.62 0.68 13.16
C GLY A 212 -10.55 1.50 14.07
N MET A 213 -11.82 1.73 13.69
CA MET A 213 -12.75 2.58 14.44
C MET A 213 -13.99 1.82 14.92
N GLY A 214 -14.30 1.96 16.20
CA GLY A 214 -15.53 1.44 16.81
C GLY A 214 -16.67 2.47 16.84
N GLY A 215 -17.92 1.98 16.92
CA GLY A 215 -19.10 2.81 17.16
C GLY A 215 -19.48 3.75 16.00
N LEU A 216 -19.33 3.27 14.76
CA LEU A 216 -19.61 4.01 13.54
C LEU A 216 -21.10 4.00 13.16
N ASP A 217 -21.59 5.10 12.60
CA ASP A 217 -22.95 5.23 12.06
C ASP A 217 -22.94 4.96 10.54
N TRP A 218 -23.14 3.69 10.19
CA TRP A 218 -23.08 3.21 8.81
C TRP A 218 -24.11 3.86 7.88
N GLU A 219 -25.29 4.24 8.40
CA GLU A 219 -26.32 4.88 7.58
C GLU A 219 -25.81 6.24 7.05
N LYS A 220 -25.06 6.97 7.88
CA LYS A 220 -24.43 8.22 7.45
C LYS A 220 -23.17 7.98 6.62
N LEU A 221 -22.32 7.01 7.00
CA LEU A 221 -21.08 6.74 6.28
C LEU A 221 -21.32 6.29 4.83
N LEU A 222 -22.34 5.47 4.56
CA LEU A 222 -22.67 5.04 3.21
C LEU A 222 -23.01 6.22 2.28
N LYS A 223 -23.50 7.35 2.81
CA LYS A 223 -23.73 8.58 2.03
C LYS A 223 -22.43 9.25 1.58
N LEU A 224 -21.30 8.88 2.18
CA LEU A 224 -19.97 9.41 1.87
C LEU A 224 -19.15 8.51 0.93
N GLN A 225 -19.63 7.30 0.63
CA GLN A 225 -19.02 6.33 -0.29
C GLN A 225 -18.61 6.99 -1.63
N CYS A 226 -17.50 6.53 -2.20
CA CYS A 226 -17.06 6.93 -3.52
C CYS A 226 -17.97 6.35 -4.60
N SER A 227 -17.92 6.94 -5.80
CA SER A 227 -18.75 6.49 -6.93
C SER A 227 -18.39 5.09 -7.42
N ASP A 228 -17.17 4.63 -7.17
CA ASP A 228 -16.68 3.29 -7.47
C ASP A 228 -17.07 2.25 -6.40
N GLY A 229 -17.72 2.67 -5.31
CA GLY A 229 -18.11 1.81 -4.19
C GLY A 229 -17.12 1.77 -3.02
N SER A 230 -15.96 2.39 -3.15
CA SER A 230 -14.94 2.40 -2.10
C SER A 230 -15.22 3.40 -0.97
N PHE A 231 -14.60 3.17 0.18
CA PHE A 231 -14.40 4.18 1.21
C PHE A 231 -13.01 4.80 1.07
N LEU A 232 -12.98 6.01 0.48
CA LEU A 232 -11.78 6.76 0.14
C LEU A 232 -10.68 5.88 -0.47
N PHE A 233 -11.08 5.01 -1.40
CA PHE A 233 -10.18 4.19 -2.21
C PHE A 233 -9.32 3.20 -1.40
N SER A 234 -9.64 2.94 -0.12
CA SER A 234 -8.99 1.91 0.71
C SER A 234 -9.72 0.57 0.61
N PRO A 235 -9.05 -0.51 0.20
CA PRO A 235 -9.62 -1.85 0.26
C PRO A 235 -9.90 -2.34 1.68
N ALA A 236 -9.01 -2.13 2.65
CA ALA A 236 -9.26 -2.52 4.05
C ALA A 236 -10.52 -1.86 4.64
N SER A 237 -10.63 -0.54 4.49
CA SER A 237 -11.78 0.23 4.97
C SER A 237 -13.08 -0.21 4.28
N THR A 238 -13.01 -0.50 2.97
CA THR A 238 -14.17 -0.97 2.19
C THR A 238 -14.56 -2.41 2.55
N ALA A 239 -13.59 -3.29 2.81
CA ALA A 239 -13.83 -4.64 3.32
C ALA A 239 -14.50 -4.61 4.69
N PHE A 240 -14.04 -3.75 5.58
CA PHE A 240 -14.68 -3.54 6.87
C PHE A 240 -16.11 -3.02 6.72
N ALA A 241 -16.35 -2.02 5.87
CA ALA A 241 -17.69 -1.54 5.58
C ALA A 241 -18.61 -2.64 5.03
N LEU A 242 -18.11 -3.47 4.12
CA LEU A 242 -18.87 -4.60 3.57
C LEU A 242 -19.27 -5.59 4.67
N MET A 243 -18.36 -5.92 5.58
CA MET A 243 -18.67 -6.83 6.71
C MET A 243 -19.77 -6.29 7.62
N GLN A 244 -19.86 -4.97 7.78
CA GLN A 244 -20.85 -4.34 8.66
C GLN A 244 -22.21 -4.08 7.97
N THR A 245 -22.21 -3.86 6.66
CA THR A 245 -23.38 -3.32 5.94
C THR A 245 -23.94 -4.25 4.87
N LYS A 246 -23.12 -5.19 4.36
CA LYS A 246 -23.42 -5.98 3.16
C LYS A 246 -23.72 -5.14 1.91
N ASP A 247 -23.18 -3.91 1.84
CA ASP A 247 -23.40 -3.01 0.70
C ASP A 247 -22.83 -3.58 -0.61
N GLU A 248 -23.68 -3.66 -1.64
CA GLU A 248 -23.32 -4.26 -2.94
C GLU A 248 -22.27 -3.45 -3.71
N LYS A 249 -22.17 -2.14 -3.49
CA LYS A 249 -21.15 -1.32 -4.16
C LYS A 249 -19.78 -1.54 -3.53
N CYS A 250 -19.69 -1.68 -2.22
CA CYS A 250 -18.47 -2.14 -1.54
C CYS A 250 -18.03 -3.50 -2.11
N LEU A 251 -18.96 -4.44 -2.28
CA LEU A 251 -18.67 -5.74 -2.89
C LEU A 251 -18.19 -5.60 -4.34
N GLY A 252 -18.85 -4.77 -5.14
CA GLY A 252 -18.46 -4.51 -6.53
C GLY A 252 -17.04 -3.97 -6.65
N TYR A 253 -16.69 -2.98 -5.81
CA TYR A 253 -15.33 -2.45 -5.72
C TYR A 253 -14.32 -3.55 -5.40
N LEU A 254 -14.55 -4.33 -4.33
CA LEU A 254 -13.64 -5.37 -3.88
C LEU A 254 -13.47 -6.50 -4.90
N LYS A 255 -14.55 -6.91 -5.59
CA LYS A 255 -14.47 -7.91 -6.67
C LYS A 255 -13.55 -7.44 -7.80
N ASN A 256 -13.71 -6.20 -8.25
CA ASN A 256 -12.91 -5.65 -9.34
C ASN A 256 -11.42 -5.61 -8.99
N ILE A 257 -11.07 -5.16 -7.77
CA ILE A 257 -9.66 -5.07 -7.37
C ILE A 257 -9.05 -6.45 -7.14
N VAL A 258 -9.79 -7.40 -6.55
CA VAL A 258 -9.28 -8.77 -6.31
C VAL A 258 -9.03 -9.48 -7.63
N GLU A 259 -9.89 -9.27 -8.63
CA GLU A 259 -9.69 -9.78 -9.99
C GLU A 259 -8.47 -9.13 -10.65
N ARG A 260 -8.34 -7.81 -10.58
CA ARG A 260 -7.19 -7.04 -11.14
C ARG A 260 -5.85 -7.54 -10.59
N PHE A 261 -5.77 -7.83 -9.30
CA PHE A 261 -4.53 -8.16 -8.59
C PHE A 261 -4.40 -9.64 -8.21
N ASN A 262 -5.16 -10.52 -8.87
CA ASN A 262 -5.07 -11.97 -8.73
C ASN A 262 -5.12 -12.47 -7.27
N GLY A 263 -6.08 -11.98 -6.50
CA GLY A 263 -6.27 -12.35 -5.09
C GLY A 263 -5.77 -11.32 -4.10
N GLY A 264 -4.61 -10.71 -4.35
CA GLY A 264 -4.11 -9.61 -3.53
C GLY A 264 -4.88 -8.31 -3.79
N VAL A 265 -4.67 -7.30 -2.95
CA VAL A 265 -5.12 -5.92 -3.17
C VAL A 265 -4.08 -4.92 -2.66
N PRO A 266 -3.91 -3.75 -3.29
CA PRO A 266 -3.06 -2.67 -2.77
C PRO A 266 -3.69 -1.97 -1.55
N ASN A 267 -2.99 -1.02 -0.94
CA ASN A 267 -3.54 -0.19 0.15
C ASN A 267 -4.42 0.97 -0.32
N VAL A 268 -4.28 1.36 -1.60
CA VAL A 268 -5.09 2.40 -2.23
C VAL A 268 -5.32 2.06 -3.70
N TYR A 269 -6.56 2.17 -4.17
CA TYR A 269 -6.89 1.96 -5.58
C TYR A 269 -8.22 2.60 -6.00
N PRO A 270 -8.32 3.19 -7.20
CA PRO A 270 -7.26 3.39 -8.19
C PRO A 270 -6.26 4.49 -7.81
N VAL A 271 -5.08 4.47 -8.43
CA VAL A 271 -4.05 5.53 -8.35
C VAL A 271 -3.77 6.17 -9.71
N ASP A 272 -4.67 5.99 -10.68
CA ASP A 272 -4.65 6.54 -12.04
C ASP A 272 -4.09 7.96 -12.12
N MET A 273 -4.72 8.92 -11.46
CA MET A 273 -4.31 10.33 -11.55
C MET A 273 -2.93 10.57 -10.95
N PHE A 274 -2.58 9.86 -9.88
CA PHE A 274 -1.29 9.99 -9.23
C PHE A 274 -0.19 9.44 -10.14
N GLU A 275 -0.36 8.23 -10.68
CA GLU A 275 0.58 7.59 -11.60
C GLU A 275 0.86 8.46 -12.83
N HIS A 276 -0.20 8.92 -13.52
CA HIS A 276 -0.05 9.76 -14.71
C HIS A 276 0.69 11.07 -14.43
N LEU A 277 0.34 11.76 -13.33
CA LEU A 277 1.01 13.02 -12.95
C LEU A 277 2.46 12.79 -12.55
N TRP A 278 2.75 11.72 -11.81
CA TRP A 278 4.10 11.43 -11.33
C TRP A 278 5.01 10.97 -12.46
N ALA A 279 4.50 10.18 -13.40
CA ALA A 279 5.25 9.82 -14.61
C ALA A 279 5.70 11.08 -15.36
N VAL A 280 4.79 12.02 -15.63
CA VAL A 280 5.10 13.28 -16.30
C VAL A 280 6.14 14.10 -15.50
N ASP A 281 5.92 14.33 -14.21
CA ASP A 281 6.85 15.10 -13.35
C ASP A 281 8.26 14.48 -13.35
N ARG A 282 8.37 13.15 -13.27
CA ARG A 282 9.67 12.46 -13.26
C ARG A 282 10.37 12.55 -14.60
N LEU A 283 9.66 12.37 -15.72
CA LEU A 283 10.25 12.50 -17.07
C LEU A 283 10.77 13.92 -17.34
N GLU A 284 10.03 14.95 -16.91
CA GLU A 284 10.44 16.34 -17.03
C GLU A 284 11.66 16.67 -16.16
N ARG A 285 11.62 16.28 -14.88
CA ARG A 285 12.71 16.57 -13.93
C ARG A 285 14.00 15.82 -14.22
N LEU A 286 13.91 14.65 -14.88
CA LEU A 286 15.07 13.92 -15.38
C LEU A 286 15.63 14.51 -16.70
N GLY A 287 14.94 15.47 -17.31
CA GLY A 287 15.40 16.12 -18.54
C GLY A 287 15.27 15.24 -19.79
N ILE A 288 14.43 14.20 -19.75
CA ILE A 288 14.24 13.23 -20.84
C ILE A 288 12.85 13.32 -21.50
N SER A 289 11.98 14.23 -21.06
CA SER A 289 10.62 14.40 -21.56
C SER A 289 10.50 14.58 -23.08
N ARG A 290 11.52 15.13 -23.74
CA ARG A 290 11.56 15.31 -25.21
C ARG A 290 11.31 14.03 -26.01
N TYR A 291 11.67 12.87 -25.45
CA TYR A 291 11.47 11.56 -26.09
C TYR A 291 10.02 11.05 -26.00
N PHE A 292 9.20 11.67 -25.14
CA PHE A 292 7.88 11.18 -24.72
C PHE A 292 6.77 12.21 -24.94
N THR A 293 6.91 13.10 -25.93
CA THR A 293 6.01 14.25 -26.10
C THR A 293 4.56 13.82 -26.35
N SER A 294 4.33 12.78 -27.15
CA SER A 294 3.00 12.21 -27.42
C SER A 294 2.41 11.60 -26.15
N GLU A 295 3.19 10.78 -25.46
CA GLU A 295 2.73 10.02 -24.28
C GLU A 295 2.43 10.97 -23.12
N ILE A 296 3.28 11.98 -22.88
CA ILE A 296 3.03 13.03 -21.88
C ILE A 296 1.72 13.77 -22.19
N LYS A 297 1.46 14.09 -23.46
CA LYS A 297 0.21 14.74 -23.85
C LYS A 297 -1.00 13.86 -23.52
N GLU A 298 -0.93 12.57 -23.85
CA GLU A 298 -2.01 11.62 -23.52
C GLU A 298 -2.25 11.50 -22.02
N CYS A 299 -1.17 11.50 -21.21
CA CYS A 299 -1.26 11.48 -19.75
C CYS A 299 -1.99 12.71 -19.21
N LEU A 300 -1.59 13.89 -19.69
CA LEU A 300 -2.21 15.15 -19.27
C LEU A 300 -3.66 15.26 -19.76
N ASP A 301 -3.97 14.77 -20.96
CA ASP A 301 -5.34 14.70 -21.49
C ASP A 301 -6.21 13.75 -20.64
N TYR A 302 -5.67 12.61 -20.18
CA TYR A 302 -6.34 11.72 -19.23
C TYR A 302 -6.68 12.46 -17.94
N VAL A 303 -5.69 13.08 -17.28
CA VAL A 303 -5.88 13.83 -16.03
C VAL A 303 -6.88 14.98 -16.21
N TYR A 304 -6.82 15.68 -17.34
CA TYR A 304 -7.70 16.80 -17.65
C TYR A 304 -9.16 16.37 -17.78
N ARG A 305 -9.44 15.19 -18.36
CA ARG A 305 -10.81 14.66 -18.45
C ARG A 305 -11.47 14.48 -17.07
N TYR A 306 -10.72 14.01 -16.08
CA TYR A 306 -11.24 13.81 -14.71
C TYR A 306 -11.45 15.11 -13.93
N LYS A 307 -10.68 16.16 -14.26
CA LYS A 307 -10.86 17.50 -13.67
C LYS A 307 -12.27 18.05 -13.93
N TYR A 308 -12.96 17.65 -14.99
CA TYR A 308 -14.32 18.13 -15.27
C TYR A 308 -15.44 17.27 -14.66
N GLN A 309 -15.14 16.06 -14.19
CA GLN A 309 -16.18 15.10 -13.78
C GLN A 309 -16.27 14.87 -12.26
N ASN A 310 -15.21 15.05 -11.47
CA ASN A 310 -15.24 14.72 -10.02
C ASN A 310 -14.23 15.50 -9.15
N TYR A 311 -14.41 16.82 -9.06
CA TYR A 311 -13.44 17.76 -8.48
C TYR A 311 -13.07 17.57 -6.98
N ARG A 312 -13.94 16.99 -6.14
CA ARG A 312 -13.80 17.08 -4.67
C ARG A 312 -13.18 15.87 -3.96
N LYS A 313 -13.41 14.64 -4.43
CA LYS A 313 -12.99 13.43 -3.69
C LYS A 313 -11.61 12.90 -4.13
N LYS A 314 -11.35 12.73 -5.44
CA LYS A 314 -10.04 12.26 -5.95
C LYS A 314 -8.88 13.22 -5.62
N PHE A 315 -9.08 14.53 -5.74
CA PHE A 315 -8.01 15.51 -5.47
C PHE A 315 -7.61 15.60 -3.99
N ARG A 316 -8.54 15.35 -3.06
CA ARG A 316 -8.23 15.25 -1.62
C ARG A 316 -7.37 14.01 -1.33
N MET A 317 -7.60 12.91 -2.04
CA MET A 317 -6.72 11.73 -1.95
C MET A 317 -5.34 12.02 -2.52
N ILE A 318 -5.21 12.70 -3.66
CA ILE A 318 -3.89 13.09 -4.18
C ILE A 318 -3.15 13.95 -3.15
N SER A 319 -3.81 14.96 -2.57
CA SER A 319 -3.19 15.75 -1.49
C SER A 319 -2.85 14.94 -0.23
N PHE A 320 -3.48 13.78 -0.02
CA PHE A 320 -3.22 12.90 1.11
C PHE A 320 -2.07 11.93 0.82
N LEU A 321 -1.99 11.36 -0.39
CA LEU A 321 -0.88 10.51 -0.85
C LEU A 321 0.43 11.31 -1.02
N LEU A 322 0.34 12.63 -1.19
CA LEU A 322 1.50 13.52 -1.34
C LEU A 322 2.07 14.07 -0.02
N ARG A 323 1.46 13.73 1.13
CA ARG A 323 1.94 14.12 2.46
C ARG A 323 2.59 12.95 3.14
#